data_AF-A0A6V8KUJ9-F1
#
_entry.id   AF-A0A6V8KUJ9-F1
#
_cell.length_a   1.000
_cell.length_b   1.000
_cell.length_c   1.000
_cell.angle_alpha   90.00
_cell.angle_beta   90.00
_cell.angle_gamma   90.00
#
_symmetry.space_group_name_H-M   'P 1'
#
loop_
_entity.id
_entity.type
_entity.pdbx_description
1 polymer ?
#
loop_
_entity_poly.entity_id
_entity_poly.type
_entity_poly.pdbx_seq_one_letter_code
_entity_poly.pdbx_strand_id
1 'polypeptide(L)'
;MGTYLNIDDDPNEVGGRGAILRSMATSFNSKAQAIAGEIETIEAEQPWGADSYGTAFYETYNVTPEGSEGPLREAIVDNLNEAGERLTKVGDGTILAMSEYQGTDDDNRNQINRTKIV
;
A
#
# COMPACT_ATOMS: atom_id res chain seq x y z
N MET A 1 5.59 2.51 26.27
CA MET A 1 4.48 3.48 26.20
C MET A 1 4.23 3.72 24.73
N GLY A 2 3.13 3.17 24.20
CA GLY A 2 2.76 3.35 22.80
C GLY A 2 2.29 4.78 22.59
N THR A 3 2.87 5.47 21.61
CA THR A 3 2.35 6.73 21.08
C THR A 3 1.06 6.41 20.35
N TYR A 4 -0.05 6.34 21.09
CA TYR A 4 -1.36 6.42 20.48
C TYR A 4 -1.45 7.80 19.82
N LEU A 5 -1.83 7.82 18.54
CA LEU A 5 -2.23 9.04 17.84
C LEU A 5 -3.21 9.78 18.77
N ASN A 6 -2.84 10.99 19.17
CA ASN A 6 -3.73 11.85 19.94
C ASN A 6 -4.82 12.32 18.95
N ILE A 7 -5.95 11.61 18.92
CA ILE A 7 -7.10 11.93 18.07
C ILE A 7 -7.88 13.07 18.75
N ASP A 8 -7.26 14.25 18.80
CA ASP A 8 -7.96 15.52 19.03
C ASP A 8 -8.39 16.15 17.68
N ASP A 9 -8.00 15.56 16.55
CA ASP A 9 -8.43 15.96 15.21
C ASP A 9 -9.87 15.46 14.96
N ASP A 10 -10.71 16.32 14.34
CA ASP A 10 -12.10 16.00 13.96
C ASP A 10 -12.13 14.65 13.20
N PRO A 11 -13.00 13.69 13.56
CA PRO A 11 -13.14 12.41 12.85
C PRO A 11 -13.29 12.57 11.33
N ASN A 12 -13.90 13.68 10.88
CA ASN A 12 -14.00 14.02 9.46
C ASN A 12 -12.64 14.32 8.83
N GLU A 13 -11.73 14.94 9.57
CA GLU A 13 -10.37 15.24 9.12
C GLU A 13 -9.53 13.95 9.00
N VAL A 14 -9.65 13.04 9.97
CA VAL A 14 -8.96 11.74 9.92
C VAL A 14 -9.52 10.87 8.78
N GLY A 15 -10.85 10.85 8.60
CA GLY A 15 -11.49 10.19 7.46
C GLY A 15 -11.04 10.78 6.11
N GLY A 16 -10.93 12.10 6.01
CA GLY A 16 -10.40 12.80 4.84
C GLY A 16 -8.94 12.43 4.54
N ARG A 17 -8.09 12.37 5.56
CA ARG A 17 -6.69 11.90 5.42
C ARG A 17 -6.61 10.43 5.00
N GLY A 18 -7.49 9.58 5.52
CA GLY A 18 -7.61 8.18 5.09
C GLY A 18 -8.01 8.05 3.62
N ALA A 19 -8.96 8.86 3.14
CA ALA A 19 -9.35 8.91 1.73
C ALA A 19 -8.22 9.40 0.82
N ILE A 20 -7.44 10.40 1.26
CA ILE A 20 -6.23 10.87 0.56
C ILE A 20 -5.20 9.75 0.49
N LEU A 21 -4.93 9.08 1.61
CA LEU A 21 -3.98 7.96 1.67
C LEU A 21 -4.39 6.83 0.71
N ARG A 22 -5.67 6.47 0.70
CA ARG A 22 -6.22 5.47 -0.22
C ARG A 22 -6.04 5.91 -1.68
N SER A 23 -6.35 7.16 -2.01
CA SER A 23 -6.17 7.68 -3.37
C SER A 23 -4.70 7.66 -3.81
N MET A 24 -3.78 8.04 -2.92
CA MET A 24 -2.33 7.95 -3.15
C MET A 24 -1.89 6.50 -3.32
N ALA A 25 -2.40 5.57 -2.51
CA ALA A 25 -2.10 4.15 -2.59
C ALA A 25 -2.57 3.54 -3.92
N THR A 26 -3.80 3.82 -4.35
CA THR A 26 -4.31 3.39 -5.65
C THR A 26 -3.45 3.93 -6.79
N SER A 27 -3.10 5.23 -6.73
CA SER A 27 -2.24 5.87 -7.74
C SER A 27 -0.84 5.26 -7.77
N PHE A 28 -0.27 4.97 -6.60
CA PHE A 28 1.02 4.29 -6.47
C PHE A 28 0.95 2.87 -7.04
N ASN A 29 -0.10 2.11 -6.72
CA ASN A 29 -0.29 0.75 -7.21
C ASN A 29 -0.39 0.73 -8.75
N SER A 30 -1.16 1.64 -9.35
CA SER A 30 -1.23 1.75 -10.82
C SER A 30 0.12 2.09 -11.45
N LYS A 31 0.92 2.97 -10.81
CA LYS A 31 2.28 3.27 -11.29
C LYS A 31 3.23 2.09 -11.12
N ALA A 32 3.14 1.36 -10.01
CA ALA A 32 3.94 0.16 -9.75
C ALA A 32 3.65 -0.92 -10.80
N GLN A 33 2.37 -1.16 -11.12
CA GLN A 33 1.95 -2.08 -12.18
C GLN A 33 2.44 -1.63 -13.57
N ALA A 34 2.39 -0.33 -13.86
CA ALA A 34 2.92 0.20 -15.12
C ALA A 34 4.43 -0.01 -15.23
N ILE A 35 5.19 0.28 -14.17
CA ILE A 35 6.64 0.06 -14.11
C ILE A 35 6.97 -1.44 -14.25
N ALA A 36 6.22 -2.32 -13.59
CA ALA A 36 6.39 -3.77 -13.74
C ALA A 36 6.21 -4.22 -15.20
N GLY A 37 5.15 -3.73 -15.88
CA GLY A 37 4.93 -4.03 -17.29
C GLY A 37 6.00 -3.44 -18.22
N GLU A 38 6.52 -2.25 -17.92
CA GLU A 38 7.67 -1.66 -18.63
C GLU A 38 8.93 -2.50 -18.45
N ILE A 39 9.21 -2.99 -17.24
CA ILE A 39 10.33 -3.89 -16.94
C ILE A 39 10.19 -5.18 -17.77
N GLU A 40 9.03 -5.84 -17.75
CA GLU A 40 8.78 -7.07 -18.53
C GLU A 40 8.99 -6.83 -20.04
N THR A 41 8.52 -5.69 -20.55
CA THR A 41 8.69 -5.31 -21.97
C THR A 41 10.16 -5.11 -22.32
N ILE A 42 10.90 -4.38 -21.48
CA ILE A 42 12.33 -4.13 -21.66
C ILE A 42 13.11 -5.45 -21.54
N GLU A 43 12.79 -6.32 -20.59
CA GLU A 43 13.45 -7.62 -20.42
C GLU A 43 13.31 -8.52 -21.66
N ALA A 44 12.14 -8.49 -22.31
CA ALA A 44 11.90 -9.25 -23.54
C ALA A 44 12.83 -8.83 -24.68
N GLU A 45 13.32 -7.59 -24.68
CA GLU A 45 14.27 -7.08 -25.67
C GLU A 45 15.74 -7.45 -25.37
N GLN A 46 16.02 -8.03 -24.19
CA GLN A 46 17.37 -8.38 -23.73
C GLN A 46 18.41 -7.25 -23.92
N PRO A 47 18.15 -6.05 -23.35
CA PRO A 47 18.92 -4.83 -23.63
C PRO A 47 20.37 -4.88 -23.15
N TRP A 48 20.69 -5.83 -22.26
CA TRP A 48 22.03 -6.04 -21.71
C TRP A 48 23.05 -6.48 -22.76
N GLY A 49 22.62 -6.96 -23.94
CA GLY A 49 23.52 -7.36 -25.01
C GLY A 49 24.30 -8.65 -24.69
N ALA A 50 25.02 -9.17 -25.69
CA ALA A 50 25.73 -10.45 -25.61
C ALA A 50 27.22 -10.32 -25.22
N ASP A 51 27.65 -9.14 -24.77
CA ASP A 51 29.03 -8.93 -24.34
C ASP A 51 29.25 -9.40 -22.90
N SER A 52 30.49 -9.27 -22.42
CA SER A 52 30.84 -9.69 -21.05
C SER A 52 30.10 -8.89 -19.97
N TYR A 53 29.73 -7.64 -20.25
CA TYR A 53 29.00 -6.80 -19.31
C TYR A 53 27.52 -7.21 -19.26
N GLY A 54 26.93 -7.49 -20.42
CA GLY A 54 25.58 -7.99 -20.53
C GLY A 54 25.38 -9.34 -19.88
N THR A 55 26.35 -10.23 -20.07
CA THR A 55 26.38 -11.54 -19.41
C THR A 55 26.45 -11.40 -17.89
N ALA A 56 27.36 -10.56 -17.37
CA ALA A 56 27.51 -10.33 -15.93
C ALA A 56 26.25 -9.69 -15.31
N PHE A 57 25.61 -8.75 -16.02
CA PHE A 57 24.33 -8.19 -15.62
C PHE A 57 23.26 -9.27 -15.54
N TYR A 58 23.09 -10.05 -16.62
CA TYR A 58 22.09 -11.12 -16.69
C TYR A 58 22.27 -12.15 -15.57
N GLU A 59 23.50 -12.58 -15.30
CA GLU A 59 23.80 -13.52 -14.20
C GLU A 59 23.41 -12.96 -12.83
N THR A 60 23.71 -11.69 -12.57
CA THR A 60 23.35 -11.04 -11.30
C THR A 60 21.85 -10.84 -11.19
N TYR A 61 21.21 -10.38 -12.27
CA TYR A 61 19.80 -10.05 -12.32
C TYR A 61 18.90 -11.29 -12.19
N ASN A 62 19.39 -12.44 -12.66
CA ASN A 62 18.71 -13.73 -12.56
C ASN A 62 19.20 -14.59 -11.40
N VAL A 63 20.02 -14.05 -10.51
CA VAL A 63 20.45 -14.79 -9.33
C VAL A 63 19.24 -15.05 -8.44
N THR A 64 19.13 -16.26 -7.92
CA THR A 64 18.15 -16.65 -6.89
C THR A 64 18.90 -16.75 -5.57
N PRO A 65 18.81 -15.73 -4.70
CA PRO A 65 19.43 -15.78 -3.38
C PRO A 65 19.00 -17.02 -2.57
N GLU A 66 19.88 -17.49 -1.71
CA GLU A 66 19.55 -18.60 -0.81
C GLU A 66 18.38 -18.19 0.11
N GLY A 67 17.28 -18.94 0.04
CA GLY A 67 16.06 -18.65 0.80
C GLY A 67 15.04 -17.75 0.09
N SER A 68 15.24 -17.38 -1.18
CA SER A 68 14.19 -16.74 -1.99
C SER A 68 13.38 -17.75 -2.82
N GLU A 69 12.14 -17.42 -3.14
CA GLU A 69 11.25 -18.24 -3.97
C GLU A 69 11.53 -18.10 -5.48
N GLY A 70 12.26 -17.05 -5.87
CA GLY A 70 12.57 -16.73 -7.26
C GLY A 70 13.79 -15.82 -7.41
N PRO A 71 14.21 -15.55 -8.67
CA PRO A 71 15.30 -14.65 -8.99
C PRO A 71 15.01 -13.21 -8.54
N LEU A 72 16.08 -12.42 -8.36
CA LEU A 72 15.98 -11.02 -7.92
C LEU A 72 15.00 -10.18 -8.75
N ARG A 73 14.93 -10.39 -10.07
CA ARG A 73 13.98 -9.70 -10.96
C ARG A 73 12.52 -9.89 -10.53
N GLU A 74 12.14 -11.12 -10.16
CA GLU A 74 10.77 -11.46 -9.77
C GLU A 74 10.45 -10.84 -8.42
N ALA A 75 11.42 -10.89 -7.49
CA ALA A 75 11.30 -10.22 -6.20
C ALA A 75 11.08 -8.70 -6.33
N ILE A 76 11.70 -8.02 -7.31
CA ILE A 76 11.50 -6.58 -7.53
C ILE A 76 10.06 -6.29 -7.95
N VAL A 77 9.52 -7.05 -8.90
CA VAL A 77 8.15 -6.90 -9.39
C VAL A 77 7.13 -7.21 -8.29
N ASP A 78 7.33 -8.31 -7.57
CA ASP A 78 6.43 -8.73 -6.49
C ASP A 78 6.39 -7.72 -5.35
N ASN A 79 7.55 -7.22 -4.90
CA ASN A 79 7.61 -6.22 -3.84
C ASN A 79 6.97 -4.89 -4.25
N LEU A 80 7.07 -4.49 -5.52
CA LEU A 80 6.42 -3.28 -6.03
C LEU A 80 4.89 -3.41 -5.98
N ASN A 81 4.35 -4.55 -6.42
CA ASN A 81 2.92 -4.83 -6.36
C ASN A 81 2.43 -4.94 -4.90
N GLU A 82 3.16 -5.67 -4.06
CA GLU A 82 2.77 -5.87 -2.66
C GLU A 82 2.78 -4.55 -1.86
N ALA A 83 3.73 -3.64 -2.14
CA ALA A 83 3.77 -2.32 -1.54
C ALA A 83 2.48 -1.51 -1.84
N GLY A 84 2.00 -1.56 -3.09
CA GLY A 84 0.75 -0.90 -3.50
C GLY A 84 -0.48 -1.46 -2.78
N GLU A 85 -0.58 -2.79 -2.67
CA GLU A 85 -1.67 -3.44 -1.95
C GLU A 85 -1.66 -3.12 -0.45
N ARG A 86 -0.48 -3.18 0.18
CA ARG A 86 -0.32 -2.88 1.62
C ARG A 86 -0.72 -1.43 1.92
N LEU A 87 -0.30 -0.47 1.09
CA LEU A 87 -0.71 0.94 1.23
C LEU A 87 -2.22 1.12 1.09
N THR A 88 -2.85 0.36 0.18
CA THR A 88 -4.31 0.41 -0.01
C THR A 88 -5.04 -0.10 1.24
N LYS A 89 -4.59 -1.22 1.81
CA LYS A 89 -5.15 -1.79 3.05
C LYS A 89 -5.04 -0.84 4.24
N VAL A 90 -3.94 -0.08 4.36
CA VAL A 90 -3.79 0.94 5.41
C VAL A 90 -4.82 2.07 5.23
N GLY A 91 -5.05 2.51 3.99
CA GLY A 91 -6.06 3.52 3.67
C GLY A 91 -7.47 3.05 4.02
N ASP A 92 -7.82 1.84 3.60
CA ASP A 92 -9.13 1.23 3.88
C ASP A 92 -9.34 1.03 5.38
N GLY A 93 -8.32 0.53 6.10
CA GLY A 93 -8.39 0.36 7.56
C GLY A 93 -8.57 1.69 8.31
N THR A 94 -7.95 2.76 7.82
CA THR A 94 -8.12 4.11 8.40
C THR A 94 -9.55 4.62 8.21
N ILE A 95 -10.13 4.41 7.02
CA ILE A 95 -11.52 4.81 6.73
C ILE A 95 -12.50 3.99 7.59
N LEU A 96 -12.29 2.67 7.70
CA LEU A 96 -13.14 1.79 8.49
C LEU A 96 -13.15 2.18 9.97
N ALA A 97 -11.95 2.36 10.56
CA ALA A 97 -11.81 2.75 11.96
C ALA A 97 -12.53 4.08 12.28
N MET A 98 -12.52 5.04 11.35
CA MET A 98 -13.23 6.31 11.53
C MET A 98 -14.74 6.19 11.33
N SER A 99 -15.19 5.34 10.39
CA SER A 99 -16.61 5.05 10.23
C SER A 99 -17.21 4.38 11.48
N GLU A 100 -16.47 3.47 12.11
CA GLU A 100 -16.89 2.83 13.36
C GLU A 100 -16.93 3.81 14.54
N TYR A 101 -15.95 4.73 14.61
CA TYR A 101 -15.94 5.80 15.61
C TYR A 101 -17.16 6.71 15.49
N GLN A 102 -17.46 7.19 14.27
CA GLN A 102 -18.63 8.05 14.02
C GLN A 102 -19.94 7.35 14.37
N GLY A 103 -20.10 6.08 14.00
CA GLY A 103 -21.30 5.30 14.35
C GLY A 103 -21.46 5.13 15.87
N THR A 104 -20.35 4.88 16.58
CA THR A 104 -20.37 4.76 18.05
C THR A 104 -20.71 6.08 18.74
N ASP A 105 -20.21 7.21 18.22
CA ASP A 105 -20.51 8.54 18.76
C ASP A 105 -21.98 8.94 18.50
N ASP A 106 -22.52 8.64 17.32
CA ASP A 106 -23.94 8.84 17.01
C ASP A 106 -24.87 7.98 17.88
N ASP A 107 -24.51 6.72 18.12
CA ASP A 107 -25.26 5.82 19.01
C ASP A 107 -25.22 6.31 20.47
N ASN A 108 -24.05 6.77 20.95
CA ASN A 108 -23.92 7.37 22.27
C ASN A 108 -24.74 8.66 22.40
N ARG A 109 -24.73 9.53 21.38
CA ARG A 109 -25.53 10.75 21.35
C ARG A 109 -27.04 10.45 21.38
N ASN A 110 -27.47 9.42 20.66
CA ASN A 110 -28.85 8.96 20.65
C ASN A 110 -29.28 8.35 22.00
N GLN A 111 -28.40 7.61 22.68
CA GLN A 111 -28.67 7.11 24.04
C GLN A 111 -28.79 8.26 25.04
N ILE A 112 -27.86 9.22 25.03
CA ILE A 112 -27.90 10.38 25.93
C ILE A 112 -29.18 11.19 25.72
N ASN A 113 -29.59 11.42 24.47
CA ASN A 113 -30.82 12.14 24.17
C ASN A 113 -32.08 11.38 24.61
N ARG A 114 -32.10 10.05 24.54
CA ARG A 114 -33.20 9.24 25.08
C ARG A 114 -33.25 9.23 26.60
N THR A 115 -32.10 9.18 27.29
CA THR A 115 -32.03 9.20 28.76
C THR A 115 -32.45 10.55 29.35
N LYS A 116 -32.31 11.66 28.61
CA LYS A 116 -32.75 13.01 29.05
C LYS A 116 -34.24 13.29 28.90
N ILE A 117 -35.01 12.40 28.24
CA ILE A 117 -36.45 12.57 27.99
C ILE A 117 -37.31 11.78 29.00
N VAL A 118 -36.70 11.14 30.00
CA VAL A 118 -37.40 10.44 31.11
C VAL A 118 -37.35 11.28 32.37
#